data_AF-A0AAJ2FH73-F1
#
_entry.id   AF-A0AAJ2FH73-F1
#
_cell.length_a   1.000
_cell.length_b   1.000
_cell.length_c   1.000
_cell.angle_alpha   90.00
_cell.angle_beta   90.00
_cell.angle_gamma   90.00
#
_symmetry.space_group_name_H-M   'P 1'
#
loop_
_entity.id
_entity.type
_entity.pdbx_description
1 polymer ?
#
loop_
_entity_poly.entity_id
_entity_poly.type
_entity_poly.pdbx_seq_one_letter_code
_entity_poly.pdbx_strand_id
1 'polypeptide(L)'
;MAGDHAILLWGLFDDELYAEYEGERFGPYYPVDGPIPLRRYRAFKRTKADERADRIRLLADQLGLPIAALSGTDVRLTDAAMSAKDIPRQPFDPHAHEYHYPTVIAAKLAIAEELAKPLAKLALEDKTFIDQVLAETLTRRVVLERIREYFRHKKGTQHAG
;
A
#
# COMPACT_ATOMS: atom_id res chain seq x y z
N MET A 1 -52.00 -3.82 -34.52
CA MET A 1 -53.09 -3.35 -33.65
C MET A 1 -52.46 -2.48 -32.59
N ALA A 2 -52.52 -1.16 -32.80
CA ALA A 2 -51.91 -0.16 -31.95
C ALA A 2 -52.89 1.02 -31.95
N GLY A 3 -53.56 1.25 -30.82
CA GLY A 3 -54.57 2.30 -30.69
C GLY A 3 -55.73 1.97 -29.75
N ASP A 4 -55.96 0.69 -29.46
CA ASP A 4 -57.07 0.27 -28.60
C ASP A 4 -56.70 0.40 -27.12
N HIS A 5 -57.59 1.02 -26.34
CA HIS A 5 -57.41 1.31 -24.92
C HIS A 5 -58.33 0.42 -24.08
N ALA A 6 -57.76 -0.33 -23.13
CA ALA A 6 -58.50 -1.10 -22.13
C ALA A 6 -58.29 -0.48 -20.75
N ILE A 7 -59.33 -0.55 -19.90
CA ILE A 7 -59.27 -0.09 -18.51
C ILE A 7 -58.93 -1.30 -17.63
N LEU A 8 -57.91 -1.18 -16.80
CA LEU A 8 -57.53 -2.21 -15.83
C LEU A 8 -58.04 -1.83 -14.44
N LEU A 9 -58.83 -2.72 -13.84
CA LEU A 9 -59.38 -2.60 -12.50
C LEU A 9 -58.65 -3.59 -11.59
N TRP A 10 -57.79 -3.07 -10.72
CA TRP A 10 -57.04 -3.88 -9.76
C TRP A 10 -57.58 -3.66 -8.36
N GLY A 11 -57.92 -4.75 -7.66
CA GLY A 11 -58.33 -4.67 -6.27
C GLY A 11 -57.18 -4.22 -5.37
N LEU A 12 -57.48 -3.29 -4.45
CA LEU A 12 -56.49 -2.75 -3.52
C LEU A 12 -56.17 -3.72 -2.37
N PHE A 13 -57.10 -4.64 -2.09
CA PHE A 13 -57.05 -5.55 -0.94
C PHE A 13 -57.11 -7.04 -1.35
N ASP A 14 -57.05 -7.32 -2.64
CA ASP A 14 -57.02 -8.66 -3.21
C ASP A 14 -56.04 -8.69 -4.41
N ASP A 15 -55.75 -9.89 -4.90
CA ASP A 15 -54.89 -10.10 -6.05
C ASP A 15 -55.70 -10.25 -7.35
N GLU A 16 -56.95 -9.76 -7.38
CA GLU A 16 -57.82 -9.89 -8.55
C GLU A 16 -57.63 -8.70 -9.51
N LEU A 17 -57.35 -9.02 -10.77
CA LEU A 17 -57.31 -8.06 -11.87
C LEU A 17 -58.47 -8.30 -12.82
N TYR A 18 -59.18 -7.23 -13.16
CA TYR A 18 -60.20 -7.23 -14.21
C TYR A 18 -59.79 -6.28 -15.34
N ALA A 19 -60.09 -6.66 -16.57
CA ALA A 19 -59.93 -5.82 -17.75
C ALA A 19 -61.31 -5.45 -18.29
N GLU A 20 -61.54 -4.17 -18.52
CA GLU A 20 -62.74 -3.67 -19.19
C GLU A 20 -62.36 -3.16 -20.58
N TYR A 21 -63.04 -3.70 -21.58
CA TYR A 21 -62.84 -3.35 -22.98
C TYR A 21 -64.20 -3.28 -23.66
N GLU A 22 -64.50 -2.16 -24.33
CA GLU A 22 -65.80 -1.90 -24.98
C GLU A 22 -67.04 -2.06 -24.07
N GLY A 23 -66.88 -1.82 -22.76
CA GLY A 23 -67.97 -1.92 -21.77
C GLY A 23 -68.27 -3.33 -21.26
N GLU A 24 -67.51 -4.33 -21.72
CA GLU A 24 -67.53 -5.69 -21.19
C GLU A 24 -66.35 -5.92 -20.23
N ARG A 25 -66.62 -6.61 -19.11
CA ARG A 25 -65.64 -6.90 -18.06
C ARG A 25 -65.16 -8.33 -18.15
N PHE A 26 -63.84 -8.51 -18.20
CA PHE A 26 -63.13 -9.78 -18.28
C PHE A 26 -62.29 -10.00 -17.01
N GLY A 27 -62.30 -11.22 -16.46
CA GLY A 27 -61.58 -11.60 -15.23
C GLY A 27 -62.41 -12.52 -14.32
N PRO A 28 -61.95 -12.81 -13.09
CA PRO A 28 -60.72 -12.33 -12.46
C PRO A 28 -59.46 -13.02 -12.99
N TYR A 29 -58.43 -12.23 -13.27
CA TYR A 29 -57.07 -12.71 -13.55
C TYR A 29 -56.26 -12.69 -12.26
N TYR A 30 -55.51 -13.77 -12.01
CA TYR A 30 -54.63 -13.90 -10.85
C TYR A 30 -53.16 -13.86 -11.28
N PRO A 31 -52.27 -13.26 -10.48
CA PRO A 31 -50.84 -13.24 -10.78
C PRO A 31 -50.27 -14.66 -10.76
N VAL A 32 -49.45 -14.97 -11.76
CA VAL A 32 -48.79 -16.29 -11.90
C VAL A 32 -47.65 -16.46 -10.87
N ASP A 33 -47.19 -15.37 -10.25
CA ASP A 33 -46.10 -15.36 -9.28
C ASP A 33 -46.46 -14.50 -8.06
N GLY A 34 -45.90 -14.82 -6.90
CA GLY A 34 -46.26 -14.19 -5.63
C GLY A 34 -46.02 -12.67 -5.58
N PRO A 35 -46.59 -11.95 -4.59
CA PRO A 35 -46.53 -10.49 -4.53
C PRO A 35 -45.08 -10.01 -4.54
N ILE A 36 -44.77 -9.06 -5.45
CA ILE A 36 -43.46 -8.41 -5.55
C ILE A 36 -43.15 -7.78 -4.18
N PRO A 37 -42.11 -8.24 -3.46
CA PRO A 37 -41.90 -7.79 -2.10
C PRO A 37 -41.51 -6.31 -2.10
N LEU A 38 -42.42 -5.47 -1.60
CA LEU A 38 -42.19 -4.04 -1.43
C LEU A 38 -40.96 -3.85 -0.53
N ARG A 39 -40.00 -3.05 -1.01
CA ARG A 39 -38.68 -2.78 -0.39
C ARG A 39 -37.62 -3.88 -0.49
N ARG A 40 -37.85 -4.97 -1.23
CA ARG A 40 -36.79 -5.93 -1.58
C ARG A 40 -36.52 -5.91 -3.08
N TYR A 41 -35.70 -4.96 -3.51
CA TYR A 41 -35.13 -5.00 -4.85
C TYR A 41 -33.99 -6.01 -4.89
N ARG A 42 -33.91 -6.77 -5.99
CA ARG A 42 -32.72 -7.57 -6.26
C ARG A 42 -31.53 -6.63 -6.42
N ALA A 43 -30.54 -6.74 -5.53
CA ALA A 43 -29.25 -6.10 -5.73
C ALA A 43 -28.43 -6.97 -6.69
N PHE A 44 -27.83 -6.38 -7.71
CA PHE A 44 -26.88 -7.10 -8.55
C PHE A 44 -25.68 -7.54 -7.71
N LYS A 45 -25.14 -8.72 -8.03
CA LYS A 45 -23.92 -9.22 -7.39
C LYS A 45 -22.81 -8.19 -7.57
N ARG A 46 -22.19 -7.76 -6.46
CA ARG A 46 -21.06 -6.82 -6.50
C ARG A 46 -19.96 -7.37 -7.40
N THR A 47 -19.47 -6.53 -8.30
CA THR A 47 -18.38 -6.88 -9.21
C THR A 47 -17.04 -6.49 -8.58
N LYS A 48 -15.94 -7.04 -9.12
CA LYS A 48 -14.58 -6.62 -8.73
C LYS A 48 -14.33 -5.13 -8.96
N ALA A 49 -15.02 -4.52 -9.91
CA ALA A 49 -14.94 -3.09 -10.17
C ALA A 49 -15.56 -2.28 -9.01
N ASP A 50 -16.69 -2.73 -8.47
CA ASP A 50 -17.35 -2.08 -7.33
C ASP A 50 -16.50 -2.16 -6.05
N GLU A 51 -15.88 -3.31 -5.80
CA GLU A 51 -14.94 -3.47 -4.67
C GLU A 51 -13.71 -2.56 -4.80
N ARG A 52 -13.18 -2.41 -6.02
CA ARG A 52 -12.07 -1.50 -6.30
C ARG A 52 -12.49 -0.04 -6.08
N ALA A 53 -13.69 0.34 -6.51
CA ALA A 53 -14.22 1.69 -6.31
C ALA A 53 -14.37 2.02 -4.83
N ASP A 54 -14.89 1.10 -4.02
CA ASP A 54 -14.99 1.28 -2.56
C ASP A 54 -13.62 1.43 -1.90
N ARG A 55 -12.63 0.64 -2.32
CA ARG A 55 -11.26 0.75 -1.79
C ARG A 55 -10.63 2.09 -2.12
N ILE A 56 -10.84 2.59 -3.34
CA ILE A 56 -10.37 3.91 -3.75
C ILE A 56 -11.02 5.00 -2.89
N ARG A 57 -12.33 4.92 -2.65
CA ARG A 57 -13.05 5.86 -1.78
C ARG A 57 -12.48 5.88 -0.36
N LEU A 58 -12.31 4.71 0.25
CA LEU A 58 -11.77 4.60 1.62
C LEU A 58 -10.36 5.20 1.72
N LEU A 59 -9.49 4.90 0.75
CA LEU A 59 -8.14 5.48 0.71
C LEU A 59 -8.16 6.98 0.48
N ALA A 60 -9.04 7.47 -0.38
CA ALA A 60 -9.20 8.90 -0.65
C ALA A 60 -9.65 9.66 0.62
N ASP A 61 -10.59 9.11 1.38
CA ASP A 61 -11.04 9.67 2.66
C ASP A 61 -9.90 9.69 3.70
N GLN A 62 -9.09 8.63 3.78
CA GLN A 62 -7.92 8.59 4.67
C GLN A 62 -6.86 9.64 4.32
N LEU A 63 -6.70 9.94 3.03
CA LEU A 63 -5.75 10.95 2.55
C LEU A 63 -6.33 12.37 2.55
N GLY A 64 -7.63 12.53 2.86
CA GLY A 64 -8.33 13.81 2.74
C GLY A 64 -8.45 14.31 1.29
N LEU A 65 -8.38 13.40 0.31
CA LEU A 65 -8.38 13.73 -1.11
C LEU A 65 -9.79 13.54 -1.71
N PRO A 66 -10.42 14.58 -2.27
CA PRO A 66 -11.68 14.39 -2.99
C PRO A 66 -11.45 13.62 -4.30
N ILE A 67 -12.37 12.73 -4.68
CA ILE A 67 -12.30 11.91 -5.91
C ILE A 67 -12.18 12.76 -7.18
N ALA A 68 -12.68 14.01 -7.14
CA ALA A 68 -12.49 14.99 -8.22
C ALA A 68 -11.00 15.25 -8.52
N ALA A 69 -10.12 15.18 -7.51
CA ALA A 69 -8.66 15.27 -7.67
C ALA A 69 -8.05 14.03 -8.35
N LEU A 70 -8.78 12.93 -8.51
CA LEU A 70 -8.31 11.75 -9.25
C LEU A 70 -8.84 11.71 -10.69
N SER A 71 -9.81 12.56 -11.03
CA SER A 71 -10.48 12.57 -12.34
C SER A 71 -9.71 13.34 -13.42
N GLY A 72 -8.50 13.83 -13.09
CA GLY A 72 -7.58 14.47 -14.03
C GLY A 72 -7.99 15.85 -14.54
N THR A 73 -9.20 16.31 -14.24
CA THR A 73 -9.75 17.58 -14.73
C THR A 73 -9.55 18.76 -13.75
N ASP A 74 -9.33 18.51 -12.46
CA ASP A 74 -9.27 19.57 -11.44
C ASP A 74 -8.25 19.31 -10.31
N VAL A 75 -7.09 18.70 -10.62
CA VAL A 75 -5.95 18.80 -9.70
C VAL A 75 -5.29 20.16 -9.91
N ARG A 76 -5.94 21.20 -9.41
CA ARG A 76 -5.20 22.39 -9.01
C ARG A 76 -4.50 21.96 -7.72
N LEU A 77 -3.21 21.65 -7.81
CA LEU A 77 -2.33 21.79 -6.65
C LEU A 77 -2.60 23.22 -6.17
N THR A 78 -3.40 23.35 -5.13
CA THR A 78 -3.50 24.63 -4.47
C THR A 78 -2.07 24.86 -4.01
N ASP A 79 -1.49 25.98 -4.42
CA ASP A 79 -0.44 26.62 -3.66
C ASP A 79 -1.09 26.97 -2.32
N ALA A 80 -1.35 25.95 -1.49
CA ALA A 80 -1.53 26.16 -0.08
C ALA A 80 -0.27 26.92 0.27
N ALA A 81 -0.46 28.20 0.57
CA ALA A 81 0.55 29.03 1.19
C ALA A 81 0.78 28.48 2.61
N MET A 82 1.16 27.21 2.72
CA MET A 82 2.24 26.81 3.60
C MET A 82 3.37 27.72 3.22
N SER A 83 3.39 28.88 3.88
CA SER A 83 4.46 29.84 3.85
C SER A 83 5.73 29.04 3.91
N ALA A 84 6.46 28.98 2.79
CA ALA A 84 7.71 28.24 2.70
C ALA A 84 8.77 28.79 3.69
N LYS A 85 8.42 29.83 4.47
CA LYS A 85 9.15 30.39 5.60
C LYS A 85 9.06 29.55 6.87
N ASP A 86 8.02 28.71 7.04
CA ASP A 86 7.79 27.99 8.31
C ASP A 86 8.32 26.56 8.31
N ILE A 87 8.78 26.05 7.15
CA ILE A 87 9.46 24.75 7.08
C ILE A 87 10.93 25.00 7.39
N PRO A 88 11.48 24.46 8.50
CA PRO A 88 12.90 24.57 8.79
C PRO A 88 13.69 23.91 7.65
N ARG A 89 14.46 24.71 6.92
CA ARG A 89 15.30 24.22 5.82
C ARG A 89 16.65 23.84 6.38
N GLN A 90 16.94 22.55 6.40
CA GLN A 90 18.27 22.04 6.72
C GLN A 90 19.03 21.77 5.41
N PRO A 91 20.28 22.26 5.26
CA PRO A 91 21.13 21.85 4.15
C PRO A 91 21.25 20.31 4.11
N PHE A 92 21.18 19.74 2.92
CA PHE A 92 21.38 18.30 2.75
C PHE A 92 22.81 17.93 3.13
N ASP A 93 22.97 17.04 4.11
CA ASP A 93 24.25 16.43 4.46
C ASP A 93 24.38 15.06 3.77
N PRO A 94 25.22 14.93 2.74
CA PRO A 94 25.45 13.66 2.06
C PRO A 94 26.10 12.59 2.96
N HIS A 95 26.82 12.99 4.01
CA HIS A 95 27.51 12.09 4.93
C HIS A 95 26.66 11.63 6.11
N ALA A 96 25.56 12.34 6.42
CA ALA A 96 24.60 11.92 7.45
C ALA A 96 23.97 10.54 7.18
N HIS A 97 23.98 10.10 5.92
CA HIS A 97 23.44 8.81 5.50
C HIS A 97 24.50 7.69 5.52
N GLU A 98 25.78 8.01 5.71
CA GLU A 98 26.81 6.97 5.86
C GLU A 98 26.61 6.29 7.22
N TYR A 99 26.43 4.97 7.19
CA TYR A 99 26.25 4.20 8.42
C TYR A 99 27.56 4.14 9.20
N HIS A 100 27.55 4.71 10.40
CA HIS A 100 28.64 4.66 11.37
C HIS A 100 28.30 3.67 12.48
N TYR A 101 29.28 2.90 12.92
CA TYR A 101 29.10 2.08 14.10
C TYR A 101 28.93 2.98 15.34
N PRO A 102 27.90 2.76 16.17
CA PRO A 102 27.65 3.60 17.33
C PRO A 102 28.74 3.48 18.40
N THR A 103 29.44 2.35 18.44
CA THR A 103 30.55 2.09 19.36
C THR A 103 31.60 1.19 18.71
N VAL A 104 32.83 1.23 19.24
CA VAL A 104 33.92 0.31 18.85
C VAL A 104 33.53 -1.16 19.08
N ILE A 105 32.75 -1.44 20.13
CA ILE A 105 32.28 -2.79 20.44
C ILE A 105 31.30 -3.28 19.37
N ALA A 106 30.37 -2.43 18.93
CA ALA A 106 29.45 -2.76 17.83
C ALA A 106 30.22 -3.04 16.53
N ALA A 107 31.27 -2.27 16.25
CA ALA A 107 32.14 -2.51 15.11
C ALA A 107 32.86 -3.86 15.23
N LYS A 108 33.45 -4.18 16.39
CA LYS A 108 34.11 -5.46 16.65
C LYS A 108 33.16 -6.66 16.49
N LEU A 109 31.92 -6.54 16.94
CA LEU A 109 30.91 -7.58 16.75
C LEU A 109 30.60 -7.80 15.26
N ALA A 110 30.36 -6.72 14.52
CA ALA A 110 30.09 -6.80 13.09
C ALA A 110 31.28 -7.39 12.30
N ILE A 111 32.52 -7.11 12.72
CA ILE A 111 33.73 -7.71 12.13
C ILE A 111 33.79 -9.22 12.42
N ALA A 112 33.44 -9.63 13.65
CA ALA A 112 33.42 -11.05 14.01
C ALA A 112 32.38 -11.83 13.19
N GLU A 113 31.21 -11.22 12.95
CA GLU A 113 30.16 -11.75 12.07
C GLU A 113 30.66 -11.86 10.62
N GLU A 114 31.27 -10.80 10.09
CA GLU A 114 31.80 -10.76 8.72
C GLU A 114 32.89 -11.83 8.49
N LEU A 115 33.78 -12.04 9.47
CA LEU A 115 34.83 -13.06 9.40
C LEU A 115 34.33 -14.47 9.76
N ALA A 116 33.08 -14.61 10.18
CA ALA A 116 32.48 -15.83 10.73
C ALA A 116 33.36 -16.51 11.82
N LYS A 117 34.11 -15.70 12.58
CA LYS A 117 35.08 -16.19 13.57
C LYS A 117 35.13 -15.21 14.75
N PRO A 118 35.07 -15.70 16.01
CA PRO A 118 35.20 -14.83 17.16
C PRO A 118 36.59 -14.18 17.19
N LEU A 119 36.64 -12.86 17.41
CA LEU A 119 37.91 -12.10 17.41
C LEU A 119 38.92 -12.65 18.41
N ALA A 120 38.47 -13.28 19.49
CA ALA A 120 39.33 -13.92 20.49
C ALA A 120 40.29 -14.96 19.87
N LYS A 121 39.87 -15.66 18.81
CA LYS A 121 40.63 -16.71 18.10
C LYS A 121 41.57 -16.16 17.01
N LEU A 122 41.67 -14.84 16.85
CA LEU A 122 42.59 -14.20 15.93
C LEU A 122 43.99 -14.07 16.55
N ALA A 123 45.02 -14.02 15.69
CA ALA A 123 46.39 -13.74 16.12
C ALA A 123 46.49 -12.33 16.70
N LEU A 124 47.53 -12.07 17.51
CA LEU A 124 47.71 -10.77 18.13
C LEU A 124 47.87 -9.65 17.08
N GLU A 125 48.59 -9.92 15.99
CA GLU A 125 48.78 -9.01 14.85
C GLU A 125 47.46 -8.65 14.16
N ASP A 126 46.55 -9.62 14.01
CA ASP A 126 45.24 -9.40 13.39
C ASP A 126 44.35 -8.51 14.29
N LYS A 127 44.46 -8.69 15.61
CA LYS A 127 43.72 -7.89 16.60
C LYS A 127 44.22 -6.45 16.63
N THR A 128 45.54 -6.24 16.61
CA THR A 128 46.12 -4.89 16.60
C THR A 128 45.78 -4.14 15.33
N PHE A 129 45.74 -4.83 14.16
CA PHE A 129 45.29 -4.23 12.91
C PHE A 129 43.82 -3.77 12.99
N ILE A 130 42.92 -4.62 13.51
CA ILE A 130 41.52 -4.26 13.69
C ILE A 130 41.37 -3.05 14.61
N ASP A 131 42.10 -3.03 15.73
CA ASP A 131 42.06 -1.92 16.69
C ASP A 131 42.57 -0.61 16.07
N GLN A 132 43.61 -0.67 15.23
CA GLN A 132 44.10 0.49 14.48
C GLN A 132 43.05 1.02 13.50
N VAL A 133 42.42 0.15 12.71
CA VAL A 133 41.37 0.55 11.75
C VAL A 133 40.19 1.23 12.46
N LEU A 134 39.78 0.70 13.62
CA LEU A 134 38.68 1.26 14.42
C LEU A 134 39.05 2.57 15.14
N ALA A 135 40.34 2.80 15.41
CA ALA A 135 40.82 4.08 15.91
C ALA A 135 40.81 5.17 14.81
N GLU A 136 41.00 4.79 13.55
CA GLU A 136 40.98 5.71 12.42
C GLU A 136 39.57 6.04 11.92
N THR A 137 38.66 5.05 11.87
CA THR A 137 37.30 5.26 11.37
C THR A 137 36.29 4.26 11.93
N LEU A 138 35.06 4.75 12.16
CA LEU A 138 33.90 3.92 12.50
C LEU A 138 32.89 3.83 11.34
N THR A 139 33.27 4.28 10.14
CA THR A 139 32.42 4.20 8.95
C THR A 139 32.34 2.75 8.48
N ARG A 140 31.14 2.15 8.50
CA ARG A 140 30.97 0.70 8.24
C ARG A 140 31.57 0.25 6.91
N ARG A 141 31.37 1.02 5.84
CA ARG A 141 31.91 0.68 4.52
C ARG A 141 33.43 0.58 4.55
N VAL A 142 34.09 1.61 5.08
CA VAL A 142 35.56 1.71 5.12
C VAL A 142 36.16 0.63 6.03
N VAL A 143 35.56 0.40 7.20
CA VAL A 143 35.99 -0.64 8.15
C VAL A 143 35.94 -2.03 7.50
N LEU A 144 34.80 -2.39 6.90
CA LEU A 144 34.63 -3.72 6.30
C LEU A 144 35.51 -3.92 5.05
N GLU A 145 35.69 -2.88 4.25
CA GLU A 145 36.55 -2.94 3.05
C GLU A 145 38.01 -3.22 3.42
N ARG A 146 38.59 -2.43 4.33
CA ARG A 146 39.98 -2.61 4.78
C ARG A 146 40.21 -3.97 5.44
N ILE A 147 39.26 -4.44 6.24
CA ILE A 147 39.36 -5.75 6.89
C ILE A 147 39.29 -6.86 5.84
N ARG A 148 38.38 -6.79 4.87
CA ARG A 148 38.30 -7.76 3.78
C ARG A 148 39.60 -7.81 2.97
N GLU A 149 40.17 -6.66 2.62
CA GLU A 149 41.45 -6.59 1.90
C GLU A 149 42.58 -7.26 2.68
N TYR A 150 42.75 -6.91 3.96
CA TYR A 150 43.78 -7.48 4.83
C TYR A 150 43.69 -9.02 4.91
N PHE A 151 42.49 -9.56 5.17
CA PHE A 151 42.30 -11.01 5.28
C PHE A 151 42.36 -11.73 3.92
N ARG A 152 42.01 -11.07 2.80
CA ARG A 152 42.21 -11.62 1.44
C ARG A 152 43.70 -11.75 1.11
N HIS A 153 44.50 -10.72 1.37
CA HIS A 153 45.94 -10.76 1.15
C HIS A 153 46.62 -11.85 2.00
N LYS A 154 46.20 -12.01 3.26
CA LYS A 154 46.71 -13.06 4.15
C LYS A 154 46.37 -14.48 3.70
N LYS A 155 45.20 -14.71 3.08
CA LYS A 155 44.86 -16.01 2.51
C LYS A 155 45.64 -16.30 1.23
N GLY A 156 45.85 -15.29 0.38
CA GLY A 156 46.63 -15.43 -0.86
C GLY A 156 48.09 -15.84 -0.61
N THR A 157 48.71 -15.33 0.45
CA THR A 157 50.08 -15.70 0.83
C THR A 157 50.18 -17.10 1.45
N GLN A 158 49.09 -17.64 2.03
CA GLN A 158 49.06 -18.99 2.61
C GLN A 158 48.86 -20.12 1.58
N HIS A 159 48.49 -19.79 0.34
CA HIS A 159 48.29 -20.78 -0.74
C HIS A 159 49.43 -20.82 -1.76
N ALA A 160 50.51 -20.06 -1.54
CA ALA A 160 51.66 -19.95 -2.45
C ALA A 160 52.92 -20.69 -1.94
N GLY A 161 52.74 -21.77 -1.15
CA GLY A 161 53.83 -22.59 -0.61
C GLY A 161 53.57 -24.07 -0.82
#